data_AF-A0A7S3L6W9-F1
#
_entry.id   AF-A0A7S3L6W9-F1
#
_cell.length_a   1.000
_cell.length_b   1.000
_cell.length_c   1.000
_cell.angle_alpha   90.00
_cell.angle_beta   90.00
_cell.angle_gamma   90.00
#
_symmetry.space_group_name_H-M   'P 1'
#
loop_
_entity.id
_entity.type
_entity.pdbx_description
1 polymer ?
#
loop_
_entity_poly.entity_id
_entity_poly.type
_entity_poly.pdbx_seq_one_letter_code
_entity_poly.pdbx_strand_id
1 'polypeptide(L)'
;MPSTTTTSSSPSSAVTASVVAVTLFLFMAVLQVEIAAGLLPVTIVWGGSQSQPTWQTSLASLVAAGLLMGMAWVIHRRVQPTPPVVGIRVTSWIITAYMVLNTVGNALSTNVIEQYIFGTLTTALAVSCCVVSCSSVTAGEGNGAVDFLASREYESLP
;
A
#
# COMPACT_ATOMS: atom_id res chain seq x y z
N MET A 1 -10.12 41.32 21.29
CA MET A 1 -10.93 40.15 20.90
C MET A 1 -10.15 39.40 19.83
N PRO A 2 -9.66 38.18 20.09
CA PRO A 2 -8.91 37.43 19.08
C PRO A 2 -9.88 36.73 18.13
N SER A 3 -9.76 37.04 16.84
CA SER A 3 -10.51 36.40 15.77
C SER A 3 -10.03 34.96 15.62
N THR A 4 -10.87 33.99 15.98
CA THR A 4 -10.64 32.56 15.70
C THR A 4 -10.80 32.32 14.20
N THR A 5 -9.69 32.37 13.47
CA THR A 5 -9.62 31.93 12.07
C THR A 5 -9.67 30.40 12.06
N THR A 6 -10.85 29.82 11.83
CA THR A 6 -11.01 28.39 11.56
C THR A 6 -10.48 28.09 10.15
N THR A 7 -9.22 27.68 10.04
CA THR A 7 -8.68 27.10 8.81
C THR A 7 -9.26 25.69 8.65
N SER A 8 -10.12 25.50 7.64
CA SER A 8 -10.57 24.16 7.24
C SER A 8 -9.37 23.40 6.65
N SER A 9 -8.76 22.50 7.43
CA SER A 9 -7.66 21.68 6.93
C SER A 9 -8.21 20.61 5.98
N SER A 10 -8.09 20.82 4.67
CA SER A 10 -8.32 19.76 3.69
C SER A 10 -7.43 18.55 4.02
N PRO A 11 -7.93 17.31 3.87
CA PRO A 11 -7.11 16.13 4.12
C PRO A 11 -5.89 16.14 3.21
N SER A 12 -4.73 15.75 3.74
CA SER A 12 -3.50 15.67 2.94
C SER A 12 -3.70 14.66 1.80
N SER A 13 -3.06 14.90 0.65
CA SER A 13 -3.13 13.99 -0.50
C SER A 13 -2.73 12.55 -0.15
N ALA A 14 -1.82 12.37 0.81
CA ALA A 14 -1.40 11.08 1.34
C ALA A 14 -2.53 10.36 2.11
N VAL A 15 -3.32 11.08 2.91
CA VAL A 15 -4.47 10.49 3.62
C VAL A 15 -5.50 10.01 2.61
N THR A 16 -5.87 10.85 1.64
CA THR A 16 -6.82 10.45 0.59
C THR A 16 -6.31 9.25 -0.21
N ALA A 17 -5.04 9.27 -0.63
CA ALA A 17 -4.42 8.14 -1.33
C ALA A 17 -4.41 6.86 -0.48
N SER A 18 -4.18 6.95 0.82
CA SER A 18 -4.23 5.79 1.72
C SER A 18 -5.64 5.20 1.83
N VAL A 19 -6.69 6.03 1.88
CA VAL A 19 -8.08 5.57 1.91
C VAL A 19 -8.43 4.84 0.62
N VAL A 20 -8.03 5.39 -0.52
CA VAL A 20 -8.20 4.75 -1.83
C VAL A 20 -7.46 3.41 -1.87
N ALA A 21 -6.19 3.39 -1.47
CA ALA A 21 -5.38 2.16 -1.45
C ALA A 21 -6.00 1.08 -0.54
N VAL A 22 -6.36 1.44 0.70
CA VAL A 22 -7.00 0.52 1.66
C VAL A 22 -8.31 -0.04 1.09
N THR A 23 -9.15 0.82 0.52
CA THR A 23 -10.43 0.40 -0.08
C THR A 23 -10.20 -0.61 -1.22
N LEU A 24 -9.25 -0.32 -2.11
CA LEU A 24 -8.90 -1.21 -3.21
C LEU A 24 -8.26 -2.53 -2.74
N PHE A 25 -7.42 -2.49 -1.69
CA PHE A 25 -6.88 -3.71 -1.08
C PHE A 25 -7.97 -4.58 -0.47
N LEU A 26 -8.92 -3.96 0.26
CA LEU A 26 -10.06 -4.67 0.83
C LEU A 26 -10.94 -5.30 -0.25
N PHE A 27 -11.22 -4.54 -1.32
CA PHE A 27 -11.96 -5.05 -2.46
C PHE A 27 -11.26 -6.26 -3.10
N MET A 28 -9.95 -6.17 -3.36
CA MET A 28 -9.16 -7.30 -3.89
C MET A 28 -9.15 -8.49 -2.92
N ALA A 29 -9.07 -8.25 -1.60
CA ALA A 29 -9.11 -9.32 -0.61
C ALA A 29 -10.46 -10.06 -0.62
N VAL A 30 -11.57 -9.33 -0.78
CA VAL A 30 -12.90 -9.94 -0.95
C VAL A 30 -12.95 -10.82 -2.20
N LEU A 31 -12.46 -10.32 -3.35
CA LEU A 31 -12.39 -11.14 -4.57
C LEU A 31 -11.61 -12.43 -4.36
N GLN A 32 -10.47 -12.37 -3.65
CA GLN A 32 -9.68 -13.56 -3.33
C GLN A 32 -10.43 -14.56 -2.43
N VAL A 33 -11.25 -14.08 -1.49
CA VAL A 33 -12.11 -14.94 -0.67
C VAL A 33 -13.25 -15.55 -1.50
N GLU A 34 -13.86 -14.79 -2.41
CA GLU A 34 -14.91 -15.30 -3.31
C GLU A 34 -14.38 -16.38 -4.25
N ILE A 35 -13.15 -16.21 -4.77
CA ILE A 35 -12.45 -17.21 -5.56
C ILE A 35 -12.19 -18.47 -4.72
N ALA A 36 -11.71 -18.31 -3.48
CA ALA A 36 -11.48 -19.44 -2.57
C ALA A 36 -12.77 -20.17 -2.18
N ALA A 37 -13.89 -19.44 -2.10
CA ALA A 37 -15.21 -20.01 -1.85
C ALA A 37 -15.82 -20.69 -3.09
N GLY A 38 -15.21 -20.54 -4.27
CA GLY A 38 -15.71 -21.05 -5.54
C GLY A 38 -16.93 -20.30 -6.08
N LEU A 39 -17.22 -19.11 -5.54
CA LEU A 39 -18.28 -18.21 -6.04
C LEU A 39 -17.85 -17.53 -7.34
N LEU A 40 -16.57 -17.17 -7.43
CA LEU A 40 -15.95 -16.61 -8.63
C LEU A 40 -15.16 -17.70 -9.38
N PRO A 41 -15.27 -17.79 -10.72
CA PRO A 41 -14.55 -18.79 -11.48
C PRO A 41 -13.04 -18.52 -11.43
N VAL A 42 -12.23 -19.54 -11.14
CA VAL A 42 -10.76 -19.39 -11.10
C VAL A 42 -10.19 -18.95 -12.46
N THR A 43 -10.94 -19.08 -13.55
CA THR A 43 -10.51 -18.66 -14.89
C THR A 43 -10.22 -17.17 -15.03
N ILE A 44 -10.72 -16.33 -14.12
CA ILE A 44 -10.44 -14.88 -14.15
C ILE A 44 -9.15 -14.49 -13.42
N VAL A 45 -8.50 -15.45 -12.77
CA VAL A 45 -7.23 -15.27 -12.06
C VAL A 45 -6.24 -16.36 -12.46
N TRP A 46 -4.96 -16.18 -12.12
CA TRP A 46 -3.91 -17.17 -12.40
C TRP A 46 -3.77 -17.54 -13.89
N GLY A 47 -3.97 -16.57 -14.79
CA GLY A 47 -3.80 -16.71 -16.23
C GLY A 47 -4.88 -17.54 -16.92
N GLY A 48 -6.02 -17.78 -16.26
CA GLY A 48 -7.12 -18.58 -16.83
C GLY A 48 -6.82 -20.07 -17.03
N SER A 49 -5.76 -20.58 -16.40
CA SER A 49 -5.26 -21.94 -16.62
C SER A 49 -6.16 -23.05 -16.06
N GLN A 50 -7.07 -22.73 -15.13
CA GLN A 50 -7.95 -23.72 -14.49
C GLN A 50 -9.41 -23.26 -14.46
N SER A 51 -10.31 -24.18 -14.82
CA SER A 51 -11.75 -23.95 -14.85
C SER A 51 -12.44 -24.16 -13.50
N GLN A 52 -11.81 -24.89 -12.58
CA GLN A 52 -12.36 -25.14 -11.25
C GLN A 52 -11.34 -24.86 -10.13
N PRO A 53 -11.81 -24.38 -8.96
CA PRO A 53 -10.97 -24.19 -7.79
C PRO A 53 -10.46 -25.54 -7.28
N THR A 54 -9.16 -25.76 -7.45
CA THR A 54 -8.43 -26.81 -6.76
C THR A 54 -8.14 -26.38 -5.32
N TRP A 55 -7.88 -27.35 -4.44
CA TRP A 55 -7.43 -27.07 -3.06
C TRP A 55 -6.24 -26.10 -3.01
N GLN A 56 -5.28 -26.29 -3.93
CA GLN A 56 -4.07 -25.46 -4.02
C GLN A 56 -4.38 -24.01 -4.40
N THR A 57 -5.27 -23.79 -5.38
CA THR A 57 -5.66 -22.43 -5.82
C THR A 57 -6.52 -21.73 -4.77
N SER A 58 -7.35 -22.48 -4.04
CA SER A 58 -8.15 -21.95 -2.94
C SER A 58 -7.26 -21.48 -1.79
N LEU A 59 -6.27 -22.30 -1.39
CA LEU A 59 -5.29 -21.93 -0.37
C LEU A 59 -4.44 -20.73 -0.82
N ALA A 60 -3.99 -20.70 -2.06
CA ALA A 60 -3.25 -19.57 -2.62
C ALA A 60 -4.06 -18.27 -2.55
N SER A 61 -5.36 -18.33 -2.85
CA SER A 61 -6.26 -17.18 -2.78
C SER A 61 -6.48 -16.70 -1.34
N LEU A 62 -6.63 -17.62 -0.38
CA LEU A 62 -6.70 -17.25 1.05
C LEU A 62 -5.40 -16.60 1.55
N VAL A 63 -4.24 -17.12 1.15
CA VAL A 63 -2.94 -16.51 1.47
C VAL A 63 -2.83 -15.12 0.84
N ALA A 64 -3.25 -14.97 -0.42
CA ALA A 64 -3.27 -13.68 -1.10
C ALA A 64 -4.19 -12.68 -0.37
N ALA A 65 -5.39 -13.09 0.04
CA ALA A 65 -6.29 -12.25 0.83
C ALA A 65 -5.63 -11.77 2.13
N GLY A 66 -4.99 -12.67 2.87
CA GLY A 66 -4.25 -12.33 4.09
C GLY A 66 -3.10 -11.34 3.85
N LEU A 67 -2.35 -11.53 2.77
CA LEU A 67 -1.29 -10.61 2.36
C LEU A 67 -1.84 -9.22 2.02
N LEU A 68 -2.91 -9.14 1.22
CA LEU A 68 -3.56 -7.87 0.86
C LEU A 68 -4.08 -7.12 2.09
N MET A 69 -4.66 -7.84 3.06
CA MET A 69 -5.08 -7.28 4.35
C MET A 69 -3.89 -6.74 5.15
N GLY A 70 -2.78 -7.47 5.18
CA GLY A 70 -1.54 -7.01 5.80
C GLY A 70 -1.00 -5.74 5.15
N MET A 71 -1.03 -5.67 3.82
CA MET A 71 -0.61 -4.47 3.06
C MET A 71 -1.51 -3.27 3.36
N ALA A 72 -2.83 -3.47 3.38
CA ALA A 72 -3.80 -2.43 3.75
C ALA A 72 -3.50 -1.87 5.15
N TRP A 73 -3.20 -2.75 6.12
CA TRP A 73 -2.86 -2.34 7.48
C TRP A 73 -1.58 -1.48 7.54
N VAL A 74 -0.52 -1.88 6.82
CA VAL A 74 0.74 -1.11 6.75
C VAL A 74 0.52 0.27 6.13
N ILE A 75 -0.21 0.35 5.01
CA ILE A 75 -0.52 1.62 4.33
C ILE A 75 -1.37 2.53 5.21
N HIS A 76 -2.38 1.98 5.90
CA HIS A 76 -3.19 2.74 6.85
C HIS A 76 -2.36 3.27 8.03
N ARG A 77 -1.48 2.42 8.60
CA ARG A 77 -0.57 2.84 9.69
C ARG A 77 0.40 3.93 9.26
N ARG A 78 0.82 3.97 7.99
CA ARG A 78 1.79 4.96 7.51
C ARG A 78 1.29 6.40 7.62
N VAL A 79 -0.01 6.63 7.49
CA VAL A 79 -0.62 7.98 7.54
C VAL A 79 -1.13 8.37 8.93
N GLN A 80 -1.05 7.49 9.91
CA GLN A 80 -1.45 7.79 11.29
C GLN A 80 -0.42 8.69 11.98
N PRO A 81 -0.82 9.55 12.93
CA PRO A 81 0.06 10.47 13.66
C PRO A 81 0.96 9.78 14.71
N THR A 82 1.28 8.51 14.52
CA THR A 82 2.18 7.74 15.38
C THR A 82 3.64 7.96 14.97
N PRO A 83 4.62 7.85 15.92
CA PRO A 83 6.03 8.08 15.63
C PRO A 83 6.51 7.24 14.44
N PRO A 84 7.29 7.83 13.51
CA PRO A 84 7.68 7.18 12.27
C PRO A 84 8.66 6.04 12.56
N VAL A 85 8.16 4.81 12.60
CA VAL A 85 9.00 3.62 12.64
C VAL A 85 9.60 3.39 11.26
N VAL A 86 10.94 3.31 11.19
CA VAL A 86 11.69 3.07 9.94
C VAL A 86 11.18 1.82 9.22
N GLY A 87 10.79 0.79 9.97
CA GLY A 87 10.19 -0.44 9.45
C GLY A 87 8.98 -0.18 8.54
N ILE A 88 7.99 0.60 8.98
CA ILE A 88 6.77 0.86 8.18
C ILE A 88 7.10 1.62 6.90
N ARG A 89 8.11 2.51 6.92
CA ARG A 89 8.57 3.23 5.71
C ARG A 89 9.20 2.28 4.70
N VAL A 90 10.07 1.36 5.15
CA VAL A 90 10.69 0.38 4.25
C VAL A 90 9.63 -0.59 3.72
N THR A 91 8.75 -1.09 4.59
CA THR A 91 7.66 -1.99 4.19
C THR A 91 6.70 -1.34 3.20
N SER A 92 6.37 -0.05 3.34
CA SER A 92 5.50 0.63 2.37
C SER A 92 6.11 0.69 0.97
N TRP A 93 7.44 0.89 0.87
CA TRP A 93 8.16 0.81 -0.42
C TRP A 93 8.19 -0.60 -0.99
N ILE A 94 8.36 -1.63 -0.14
CA ILE A 94 8.27 -3.03 -0.56
C ILE A 94 6.87 -3.33 -1.12
N ILE A 95 5.81 -2.84 -0.47
CA ILE A 95 4.43 -2.97 -0.96
C ILE A 95 4.28 -2.28 -2.30
N THR A 96 4.77 -1.05 -2.47
CA THR A 96 4.73 -0.35 -3.76
C THR A 96 5.42 -1.17 -4.86
N ALA A 97 6.62 -1.69 -4.61
CA ALA A 97 7.35 -2.53 -5.56
C ALA A 97 6.57 -3.81 -5.91
N TYR A 98 5.97 -4.45 -4.90
CA TYR A 98 5.11 -5.63 -5.10
C TYR A 98 3.87 -5.32 -5.96
N MET A 99 3.24 -4.15 -5.79
CA MET A 99 2.09 -3.73 -6.60
C MET A 99 2.47 -3.39 -8.04
N VAL A 100 3.66 -2.81 -8.25
CA VAL A 100 4.21 -2.61 -9.60
C VAL A 100 4.45 -3.95 -10.27
N LEU A 101 5.07 -4.90 -9.57
CA LEU A 101 5.28 -6.25 -10.10
C LEU A 101 3.96 -6.96 -10.42
N ASN A 102 2.95 -6.84 -9.56
CA ASN A 102 1.60 -7.34 -9.82
C ASN A 102 0.99 -6.72 -11.08
N THR A 103 1.18 -5.42 -11.27
CA THR A 103 0.70 -4.71 -12.47
C THR A 103 1.36 -5.22 -13.73
N VAL A 104 2.68 -5.45 -13.70
CA VAL A 104 3.41 -6.06 -14.81
C VAL A 104 2.90 -7.48 -15.07
N GLY A 105 2.68 -8.28 -14.02
CA GLY A 105 2.11 -9.63 -14.15
C GLY A 105 0.75 -9.63 -14.83
N ASN A 106 -0.15 -8.74 -14.41
CA ASN A 106 -1.47 -8.58 -15.01
C ASN A 106 -1.37 -8.08 -16.46
N ALA A 107 -0.47 -7.13 -16.75
CA ALA A 107 -0.27 -6.59 -18.10
C ALA A 107 0.28 -7.64 -19.08
N LEU A 108 1.08 -8.59 -18.59
CA LEU A 108 1.64 -9.70 -19.35
C LEU A 108 0.71 -10.92 -19.43
N SER A 109 -0.45 -10.88 -18.75
CA SER A 109 -1.41 -11.97 -18.82
C SER A 109 -2.01 -12.06 -20.23
N THR A 110 -2.29 -13.30 -20.65
CA THR A 110 -2.99 -13.60 -21.91
C THR A 110 -4.50 -13.38 -21.81
N ASN A 111 -5.03 -13.20 -20.60
CA ASN A 111 -6.46 -13.01 -20.36
C ASN A 111 -6.82 -11.51 -20.37
N VAL A 112 -7.76 -11.12 -21.22
CA VAL A 112 -8.25 -9.73 -21.34
C VAL A 112 -8.83 -9.19 -20.03
N ILE A 113 -9.45 -10.04 -19.21
CA ILE A 113 -10.01 -9.63 -17.91
C ILE A 113 -8.88 -9.26 -16.94
N GLU A 114 -7.83 -10.10 -16.88
CA GLU A 114 -6.66 -9.82 -16.03
C GLU A 114 -5.92 -8.58 -16.51
N GLN A 115 -5.73 -8.44 -17.82
CA GLN A 115 -5.00 -7.32 -18.38
C GLN A 115 -5.70 -5.97 -18.15
N TYR A 116 -7.01 -5.89 -18.38
CA TYR A 116 -7.72 -4.62 -18.29
C TYR A 116 -8.30 -4.34 -16.91
N ILE A 117 -8.99 -5.30 -16.28
CA ILE A 117 -9.65 -5.05 -14.99
C ILE A 117 -8.61 -5.11 -13.87
N PHE A 118 -7.93 -6.25 -13.73
CA PHE A 118 -6.94 -6.41 -12.67
C PHE A 118 -5.72 -5.52 -12.89
N GLY A 119 -5.25 -5.36 -14.12
CA GLY A 119 -4.15 -4.44 -14.47
C GLY A 119 -4.46 -2.99 -14.09
N THR A 120 -5.65 -2.48 -14.41
CA THR A 120 -6.05 -1.12 -14.03
C THR A 120 -6.16 -0.96 -12.51
N LEU A 121 -6.75 -1.95 -11.82
CA LEU A 121 -6.87 -1.93 -10.36
C LEU A 121 -5.50 -1.95 -9.67
N THR A 122 -4.59 -2.83 -10.11
CA THR A 122 -3.24 -2.91 -9.53
C THR A 122 -2.41 -1.68 -9.87
N THR A 123 -2.62 -1.07 -11.05
CA THR A 123 -1.99 0.21 -11.40
C THR A 123 -2.44 1.32 -10.45
N ALA A 124 -3.76 1.44 -10.22
CA ALA A 124 -4.31 2.43 -9.29
C ALA A 124 -3.78 2.22 -7.85
N LEU A 125 -3.68 0.96 -7.41
CA LEU A 125 -3.06 0.60 -6.14
C LEU A 125 -1.57 0.97 -6.08
N ALA A 126 -0.79 0.67 -7.12
CA ALA A 126 0.63 0.98 -7.19
C ALA A 126 0.88 2.49 -7.12
N VAL A 127 0.11 3.29 -7.86
CA VAL A 127 0.17 4.76 -7.81
C VAL A 127 -0.20 5.26 -6.42
N SER A 128 -1.28 4.76 -5.83
CA SER A 128 -1.72 5.18 -4.49
C SER A 128 -0.68 4.84 -3.41
N CYS A 129 -0.10 3.63 -3.46
CA CYS A 129 0.97 3.21 -2.55
C CYS A 129 2.25 4.03 -2.75
N CYS A 130 2.58 4.40 -4.00
CA CYS A 130 3.69 5.28 -4.31
C CYS A 130 3.48 6.67 -3.68
N VAL A 131 2.30 7.28 -3.83
CA VAL A 131 1.98 8.56 -3.20
C VAL A 131 2.12 8.49 -1.68
N VAL A 132 1.62 7.43 -1.04
CA VAL A 132 1.77 7.24 0.41
C VAL A 132 3.23 7.06 0.82
N SER A 133 4.01 6.28 0.07
CA SER A 133 5.44 6.02 0.35
C SER A 133 6.34 7.23 0.12
N CYS A 134 6.01 8.06 -0.87
CA CYS A 134 6.67 9.34 -1.14
C CYS A 134 6.24 10.43 -0.17
N SER A 135 5.11 10.26 0.53
CA SER A 135 4.68 11.24 1.52
C SER A 135 5.69 11.30 2.68
N SER A 136 6.30 12.47 2.80
CA SER A 136 7.01 12.88 3.99
C SER A 136 5.97 13.04 5.09
N VAL A 137 5.59 11.95 5.77
CA VAL A 137 5.16 12.11 7.16
C VAL A 137 6.39 12.66 7.85
N THR A 138 6.37 13.98 8.06
CA THR A 138 7.41 14.78 8.69
C THR A 138 7.94 14.00 9.86
N ALA A 139 9.09 13.35 9.67
CA ALA A 139 9.96 12.99 10.77
C ALA A 139 10.49 14.32 11.27
N GLY A 140 9.68 15.00 12.10
CA GLY A 140 10.21 16.03 12.99
C GLY A 140 11.36 15.39 13.74
N GLU A 141 12.52 16.06 13.72
CA GLU A 141 13.62 15.85 14.66
C GLU A 141 14.40 14.52 14.56
N GLY A 142 14.59 13.98 13.35
CA GLY A 142 15.63 12.96 13.12
C GLY A 142 17.03 13.53 12.84
N ASN A 143 17.10 14.72 12.25
CA ASN A 143 18.37 15.35 11.84
C ASN A 143 18.94 16.29 12.91
N GLY A 144 18.09 16.80 13.81
CA GLY A 144 18.50 17.71 14.88
C GLY A 144 19.45 17.08 15.89
N ALA A 145 19.33 15.77 16.18
CA ALA A 145 20.24 15.10 17.11
C ALA A 145 21.64 14.91 16.51
N VAL A 146 21.72 14.60 15.21
CA VAL A 146 23.02 14.44 14.52
C VAL A 146 23.67 15.81 14.29
N ASP A 147 22.87 16.82 13.92
CA ASP A 147 23.34 18.21 13.80
C ASP A 147 23.70 18.83 15.16
N PHE A 148 22.98 18.49 16.25
CA PHE A 148 23.30 18.93 17.62
C PHE A 148 24.56 18.27 18.16
N LEU A 149 24.76 16.97 17.92
CA LEU A 149 25.99 16.28 18.30
C LEU A 149 27.19 16.78 17.48
N ALA A 150 27.02 17.02 16.18
CA ALA A 150 28.04 17.65 15.36
C ALA A 150 28.38 19.06 15.85
N SER A 151 27.37 19.87 16.18
CA SER A 151 27.57 21.23 16.73
C SER A 151 28.32 21.20 18.07
N ARG A 152 28.03 20.21 18.93
CA ARG A 152 28.70 20.04 20.23
C ARG A 152 30.16 19.58 20.09
N GLU A 153 30.49 18.80 19.07
CA GLU A 153 31.86 18.41 18.77
C GLU A 153 32.69 19.60 18.26
N TYR A 154 32.11 20.48 17.42
CA TYR A 154 32.79 21.70 16.97
C TYR A 154 33.08 22.71 18.08
N GLU A 155 32.22 22.80 19.10
CA GLU A 155 32.42 23.71 20.25
C GLU A 155 33.48 23.21 21.26
N SER A 156 33.97 21.98 21.08
CA SER A 156 34.96 21.34 21.97
C SER A 156 36.40 21.34 21.43
N LEU A 157 36.63 21.92 20.25
CA LEU A 157 37.98 22.08 19.68
C LEU A 157 38.54 23.46 20.07
N PRO A 158 39.73 23.52 20.71
CA PRO A 158 40.38 24.78 21.11
C PRO A 158 40.94 25.59 19.94
#